data_AF-W2J0D0-F1
#
_entry.id   AF-W2J0D0-F1
#
_cell.length_a   1.000
_cell.length_b   1.000
_cell.length_c   1.000
_cell.angle_alpha   90.00
_cell.angle_beta   90.00
_cell.angle_gamma   90.00
#
_symmetry.space_group_name_H-M   'P 1'
#
loop_
_entity.id
_entity.type
_entity.pdbx_description
1 polymer ?
#
loop_
_entity_poly.entity_id
_entity_poly.type
_entity_poly.pdbx_seq_one_letter_code
_entity_poly.pdbx_strand_id
1 'polypeptide(L)'
;MRSSFEMTMMLAVTGITNFCMFPAIHSLYRRQFVFEAFIGMFTMTTSFMYHVCDSIDGSLWLTEGQWHRLDNIGAIMSFVSWSIHLMDLGHPVLERYVQYFFLGVVLVFQEKNPWDELNSVIPVAGSFVLLLMTFAMRRRVPKYDYQQFRRGLMLLACGILCFVRGLDDDTDPFRFFHGCWHGFVGAAAYYNFKVLPDRNAKRGSHLPIKRQD
;
A
#
# COMPACT_ATOMS: atom_id res chain seq x y z
N MET A 1 18.67 8.91 24.92
CA MET A 1 17.50 8.24 25.52
C MET A 1 16.31 9.19 25.41
N ARG A 2 15.26 8.76 24.70
CA ARG A 2 14.01 9.53 24.54
C ARG A 2 13.26 9.65 25.86
N SER A 3 12.49 10.71 26.05
CA SER A 3 11.64 10.86 27.23
C SER A 3 10.42 9.92 27.16
N SER A 4 9.86 9.51 28.31
CA SER A 4 8.64 8.67 28.31
C SER A 4 7.46 9.34 27.58
N PHE A 5 7.44 10.69 27.57
CA PHE A 5 6.45 11.46 26.83
C PHE A 5 6.67 11.34 25.32
N GLU A 6 7.91 11.53 24.84
CA GLU A 6 8.28 11.34 23.42
C GLU A 6 7.94 9.93 22.93
N MET A 7 8.33 8.89 23.69
CA MET A 7 8.01 7.50 23.36
C MET A 7 6.50 7.28 23.21
N THR A 8 5.72 7.81 24.15
CA THR A 8 4.24 7.69 24.13
C THR A 8 3.64 8.41 22.94
N MET A 9 4.14 9.62 22.62
CA MET A 9 3.67 10.41 21.48
C MET A 9 4.01 9.76 20.15
N MET A 10 5.24 9.29 19.97
CA MET A 10 5.64 8.57 18.76
C MET A 10 4.77 7.33 18.57
N LEU A 11 4.60 6.50 19.60
CA LEU A 11 3.76 5.31 19.53
C LEU A 11 2.30 5.64 19.20
N ALA A 12 1.75 6.68 19.80
CA ALA A 12 0.38 7.13 19.52
C ALA A 12 0.26 7.64 18.08
N VAL A 13 1.22 8.41 17.60
CA VAL A 13 1.19 9.03 16.28
C VAL A 13 1.44 8.00 15.19
N THR A 14 2.56 7.26 15.21
CA THR A 14 2.92 6.34 14.13
C THR A 14 2.26 4.98 14.28
N GLY A 15 2.05 4.51 15.51
CA GLY A 15 1.38 3.23 15.78
C GLY A 15 -0.11 3.27 15.47
N ILE A 16 -0.84 4.31 15.90
CA ILE A 16 -2.30 4.39 15.67
C ILE A 16 -2.61 4.71 14.21
N THR A 17 -1.82 5.59 13.57
CA THR A 17 -2.08 5.97 12.17
C THR A 17 -1.90 4.83 11.19
N ASN A 18 -1.14 3.78 11.54
CA ASN A 18 -1.08 2.55 10.77
C ASN A 18 -2.46 1.88 10.59
N PHE A 19 -3.33 1.96 11.60
CA PHE A 19 -4.69 1.42 11.52
C PHE A 19 -5.59 2.20 10.55
N CYS A 20 -5.19 3.37 10.05
CA CYS A 20 -5.89 4.05 8.96
C CYS A 20 -5.89 3.24 7.65
N MET A 21 -5.03 2.22 7.52
CA MET A 21 -5.07 1.26 6.40
C MET A 21 -6.23 0.25 6.50
N PHE A 22 -6.78 0.03 7.71
CA PHE A 22 -7.78 -1.01 7.96
C PHE A 22 -9.05 -0.90 7.09
N PRO A 23 -9.65 0.29 6.84
CA PRO A 23 -10.79 0.41 5.94
C PRO A 23 -10.49 -0.04 4.51
N ALA A 24 -9.28 0.23 4.00
CA ALA A 24 -8.84 -0.21 2.68
C ALA A 24 -8.74 -1.73 2.64
N ILE A 25 -8.07 -2.34 3.63
CA ILE A 25 -7.93 -3.80 3.76
C ILE A 25 -9.29 -4.48 3.83
N HIS A 26 -10.18 -3.99 4.68
CA HIS A 26 -11.53 -4.54 4.80
C HIS A 26 -12.29 -4.44 3.47
N SER A 27 -12.17 -3.31 2.75
CA SER A 27 -12.76 -3.16 1.42
C SER A 27 -12.16 -4.15 0.40
N LEU A 28 -10.85 -4.42 0.44
CA LEU A 28 -10.19 -5.39 -0.43
C LEU A 28 -10.66 -6.82 -0.14
N TYR A 29 -10.72 -7.19 1.13
CA TYR A 29 -11.22 -8.49 1.59
C TYR A 29 -12.67 -8.73 1.14
N ARG A 30 -13.56 -7.76 1.34
CA ARG A 30 -14.97 -7.85 0.91
C ARG A 30 -15.11 -8.03 -0.60
N ARG A 31 -14.17 -7.49 -1.39
CA ARG A 31 -14.13 -7.59 -2.85
C ARG A 31 -13.32 -8.78 -3.37
N GLN A 32 -12.84 -9.65 -2.48
CA GLN A 32 -12.07 -10.85 -2.80
C GLN A 32 -10.72 -10.56 -3.49
N PHE A 33 -10.14 -9.38 -3.25
CA PHE A 33 -8.75 -9.06 -3.60
C PHE A 33 -7.81 -9.63 -2.54
N VAL A 34 -7.66 -10.97 -2.55
CA VAL A 34 -6.99 -11.72 -1.47
C VAL A 34 -5.52 -11.35 -1.34
N PHE A 35 -4.80 -11.21 -2.47
CA PHE A 35 -3.39 -10.88 -2.46
C PHE A 35 -3.16 -9.48 -1.90
N GLU A 36 -3.94 -8.50 -2.35
CA GLU A 36 -3.84 -7.11 -1.94
C GLU A 36 -4.26 -6.93 -0.48
N ALA A 37 -5.31 -7.63 -0.03
CA ALA A 37 -5.70 -7.64 1.38
C ALA A 37 -4.59 -8.24 2.27
N PHE A 38 -3.93 -9.31 1.81
CA PHE A 38 -2.77 -9.88 2.51
C PHE A 38 -1.61 -8.90 2.58
N ILE A 39 -1.21 -8.29 1.46
CA ILE A 39 -0.13 -7.28 1.44
C ILE A 39 -0.49 -6.09 2.35
N GLY A 40 -1.74 -5.61 2.32
CA GLY A 40 -2.19 -4.54 3.20
C GLY A 40 -2.10 -4.90 4.68
N MET A 41 -2.56 -6.09 5.07
CA MET A 41 -2.42 -6.60 6.45
C MET A 41 -0.97 -6.76 6.88
N PHE A 42 -0.14 -7.33 5.99
CA PHE A 42 1.29 -7.51 6.21
C PHE A 42 1.98 -6.16 6.44
N THR A 43 1.72 -5.17 5.57
CA THR A 43 2.27 -3.81 5.67
C THR A 43 1.85 -3.14 6.98
N MET A 44 0.55 -3.13 7.28
CA MET A 44 0.03 -2.53 8.52
C MET A 44 0.67 -3.16 9.78
N THR A 45 0.86 -4.49 9.77
CA THR A 45 1.44 -5.20 10.91
C THR A 45 2.93 -4.93 11.05
N THR A 46 3.68 -5.02 9.96
CA THR A 46 5.14 -4.83 9.97
C THR A 46 5.53 -3.38 10.23
N SER A 47 4.80 -2.42 9.67
CA SER A 47 4.97 -1.00 9.98
C SER A 47 4.67 -0.70 11.44
N PHE A 48 3.58 -1.24 11.99
CA PHE A 48 3.29 -1.08 13.42
C PHE A 48 4.43 -1.63 14.29
N MET A 49 4.92 -2.84 14.00
CA MET A 49 6.01 -3.44 14.78
C MET A 49 7.33 -2.67 14.64
N TYR A 50 7.65 -2.16 13.44
CA TYR A 50 8.79 -1.28 13.21
C TYR A 50 8.70 -0.03 14.07
N HIS A 51 7.59 0.69 14.00
CA HIS A 51 7.39 1.94 14.75
C HIS A 51 7.33 1.75 16.27
N VAL A 52 6.87 0.58 16.74
CA VAL A 52 7.00 0.22 18.16
C VAL A 52 8.46 0.08 18.54
N CYS A 53 9.27 -0.64 17.74
CA CYS A 53 10.69 -0.83 18.00
C CYS A 53 11.47 0.50 17.98
N ASP A 54 11.21 1.35 16.98
CA ASP A 54 11.78 2.70 16.92
C ASP A 54 11.38 3.47 18.19
N SER A 55 10.09 3.54 18.51
CA SER A 55 9.58 4.32 19.65
C SER A 55 10.22 3.93 20.98
N ILE A 56 10.42 2.63 21.25
CA ILE A 56 11.00 2.14 22.51
C ILE A 56 12.53 2.10 22.51
N ASP A 57 13.18 2.44 21.39
CA ASP A 57 14.64 2.37 21.20
C ASP A 57 15.17 0.95 21.54
N GLY A 58 14.49 -0.07 21.02
CA GLY A 58 14.72 -1.46 21.42
C GLY A 58 14.19 -2.49 20.43
N SER A 59 14.62 -3.74 20.60
CA SER A 59 14.17 -4.87 19.78
C SER A 59 12.95 -5.57 20.40
N LEU A 60 12.00 -5.94 19.55
CA LEU A 60 11.00 -6.96 19.88
C LEU A 60 11.55 -8.33 19.47
N TRP A 61 10.74 -9.18 18.81
CA TRP A 61 11.21 -10.45 18.26
C TRP A 61 12.28 -10.24 17.17
N LEU A 62 12.11 -9.23 16.32
CA LEU A 62 13.12 -8.79 15.36
C LEU A 62 13.71 -7.44 15.80
N THR A 63 14.89 -7.12 15.29
CA THR A 63 15.50 -5.78 15.45
C THR A 63 14.70 -4.73 14.68
N GLU A 64 14.86 -3.46 15.05
CA GLU A 64 14.25 -2.34 14.35
C GLU A 64 14.53 -2.41 12.83
N GLY A 65 15.80 -2.59 12.44
CA GLY A 65 16.18 -2.67 11.03
C GLY A 65 15.60 -3.88 10.28
N GLN A 66 15.34 -4.99 10.98
CA GLN A 66 14.67 -6.16 10.39
C GLN A 66 13.18 -5.90 10.17
N TRP A 67 12.50 -5.27 11.13
CA TRP A 67 11.11 -4.85 10.96
C TRP A 67 10.97 -3.79 9.87
N HIS A 68 11.88 -2.81 9.81
CA HIS A 68 11.93 -1.80 8.77
C HIS A 68 12.04 -2.41 7.37
N ARG A 69 12.89 -3.45 7.20
CA ARG A 69 12.96 -4.20 5.92
C ARG A 69 11.61 -4.81 5.55
N LEU A 70 10.91 -5.41 6.50
CA LEU A 70 9.60 -6.02 6.23
C LEU A 70 8.53 -4.96 5.93
N ASP A 71 8.55 -3.83 6.63
CA ASP A 71 7.68 -2.68 6.34
C ASP A 71 7.92 -2.18 4.91
N ASN A 72 9.18 -1.97 4.51
CA ASN A 72 9.54 -1.58 3.15
C ASN A 72 9.00 -2.57 2.10
N ILE A 73 9.15 -3.88 2.32
CA ILE A 73 8.58 -4.89 1.42
C ILE A 73 7.07 -4.70 1.27
N GLY A 74 6.34 -4.52 2.37
CA GLY A 74 4.90 -4.29 2.36
C GLY A 74 4.50 -2.99 1.65
N ALA A 75 5.15 -1.88 1.99
CA ALA A 75 4.89 -0.57 1.42
C ALA A 75 5.14 -0.56 -0.10
N ILE A 76 6.28 -1.09 -0.56
CA ILE A 76 6.61 -1.21 -1.99
C ILE A 76 5.58 -2.09 -2.70
N MET A 77 5.25 -3.25 -2.12
CA MET A 77 4.25 -4.15 -2.71
C MET A 77 2.85 -3.53 -2.76
N SER A 78 2.51 -2.61 -1.86
CA SER A 78 1.24 -1.88 -1.92
C SER A 78 1.15 -0.98 -3.15
N PHE A 79 2.22 -0.24 -3.48
CA PHE A 79 2.30 0.56 -4.71
C PHE A 79 2.31 -0.30 -5.97
N VAL A 80 3.08 -1.39 -5.98
CA VAL A 80 3.12 -2.36 -7.08
C VAL A 80 1.73 -2.96 -7.31
N SER A 81 1.05 -3.39 -6.25
CA SER A 81 -0.29 -3.99 -6.33
C SER A 81 -1.31 -2.99 -6.85
N TRP A 82 -1.21 -1.72 -6.45
CA TRP A 82 -2.05 -0.66 -7.02
C TRP A 82 -1.77 -0.45 -8.52
N SER A 83 -0.50 -0.43 -8.94
CA SER A 83 -0.14 -0.35 -10.36
C SER A 83 -0.72 -1.52 -11.16
N ILE A 84 -0.55 -2.76 -10.70
CA ILE A 84 -1.12 -3.97 -11.32
C ILE A 84 -2.65 -3.89 -11.37
N HIS A 85 -3.29 -3.43 -10.30
CA HIS A 85 -4.74 -3.22 -10.26
C HIS A 85 -5.18 -2.27 -11.38
N LEU A 86 -4.49 -1.14 -11.56
CA LEU A 86 -4.79 -0.18 -12.63
C LEU A 86 -4.64 -0.78 -14.03
N MET A 87 -3.83 -1.82 -14.24
CA MET A 87 -3.70 -2.47 -15.55
C MET A 87 -5.00 -3.13 -16.04
N ASP A 88 -5.93 -3.43 -15.12
CA ASP A 88 -7.16 -4.21 -15.36
C ASP A 88 -6.86 -5.47 -16.20
N LEU A 89 -6.02 -6.34 -15.67
CA LEU A 89 -5.66 -7.58 -16.33
C LEU A 89 -6.88 -8.51 -16.36
N GLY A 90 -7.47 -8.69 -17.54
CA GLY A 90 -8.67 -9.54 -17.70
C GLY A 90 -8.45 -11.03 -17.40
N HIS A 91 -7.20 -11.47 -17.21
CA HIS A 91 -6.84 -12.85 -16.91
C HIS A 91 -6.32 -12.97 -15.46
N PRO A 92 -7.14 -13.46 -14.50
CA PRO A 92 -6.78 -13.51 -13.08
C PRO A 92 -5.52 -14.30 -12.74
N VAL A 93 -5.16 -15.29 -13.56
CA VAL A 93 -3.92 -16.05 -13.36
C VAL A 93 -2.70 -15.22 -13.77
N LEU A 94 -2.80 -14.42 -14.83
CA LEU A 94 -1.70 -13.56 -15.27
C LEU A 94 -1.44 -12.47 -14.23
N GLU A 95 -2.51 -11.88 -13.69
CA GLU A 95 -2.45 -10.92 -12.59
C GLU A 95 -1.68 -11.48 -11.40
N ARG A 96 -1.99 -12.71 -10.98
CA ARG A 96 -1.25 -13.41 -9.92
C ARG A 96 0.21 -13.66 -10.25
N TYR A 97 0.55 -14.08 -11.46
CA TYR A 97 1.95 -14.25 -11.86
C TYR A 97 2.73 -12.95 -11.81
N VAL A 98 2.13 -11.84 -12.27
CA VAL A 98 2.78 -10.52 -12.20
C VAL A 98 2.96 -10.08 -10.74
N GLN A 99 1.96 -10.30 -9.88
CA GLN A 99 2.06 -10.03 -8.45
C GLN A 99 3.20 -10.81 -7.78
N TYR A 100 3.29 -12.13 -8.01
CA TYR A 100 4.36 -12.96 -7.44
C TYR A 100 5.73 -12.64 -8.04
N PHE A 101 5.79 -12.30 -9.33
CA PHE A 101 7.03 -11.85 -9.95
C PHE A 101 7.57 -10.61 -9.26
N PHE A 102 6.74 -9.57 -9.08
CA PHE A 102 7.18 -8.37 -8.36
C PHE A 102 7.46 -8.63 -6.88
N LEU A 103 6.70 -9.51 -6.21
CA LEU A 103 7.03 -9.90 -4.84
C LEU A 103 8.45 -10.49 -4.76
N GLY A 104 8.82 -11.39 -5.69
CA GLY A 104 10.17 -11.93 -5.78
C GLY A 104 11.22 -10.84 -6.03
N VAL A 105 10.95 -9.90 -6.95
CA VAL A 105 11.83 -8.75 -7.22
C VAL A 105 12.02 -7.91 -5.95
N VAL A 106 10.93 -7.52 -5.28
CA VAL A 106 11.00 -6.70 -4.05
C VAL A 106 11.80 -7.40 -2.97
N LEU A 107 11.58 -8.71 -2.75
CA LEU A 107 12.35 -9.50 -1.78
C LEU A 107 13.85 -9.47 -2.09
N VAL A 108 14.26 -9.68 -3.35
CA VAL A 108 15.68 -9.67 -3.74
C VAL A 108 16.31 -8.29 -3.51
N PHE A 109 15.62 -7.22 -3.90
CA PHE A 109 16.13 -5.85 -3.76
C PHE A 109 16.22 -5.41 -2.29
N GLN A 110 15.21 -5.74 -1.47
CA GLN A 110 15.20 -5.40 -0.04
C GLN A 110 16.15 -6.29 0.77
N GLU A 111 16.45 -7.51 0.32
CA GLU A 111 17.51 -8.33 0.91
C GLU A 111 18.91 -7.77 0.60
N LYS A 112 19.13 -7.27 -0.62
CA LYS A 112 20.42 -6.68 -1.03
C LYS A 112 20.82 -5.51 -0.13
N ASN A 113 19.96 -4.52 0.02
CA ASN A 113 20.13 -3.42 0.96
C ASN A 113 18.80 -2.65 1.12
N PRO A 114 18.11 -2.74 2.27
CA PRO A 114 16.82 -2.09 2.48
C PRO A 114 16.89 -0.58 2.70
N TRP A 115 18.09 -0.03 2.94
CA TRP A 115 18.31 1.40 3.19
C TRP A 115 18.75 2.16 1.93
N ASP A 116 19.03 1.46 0.84
CA ASP A 116 19.30 2.07 -0.46
C ASP A 116 17.97 2.35 -1.15
N GLU A 117 17.66 3.63 -1.32
CA GLU A 117 16.41 4.12 -1.93
C GLU A 117 16.19 3.53 -3.34
N LEU A 118 17.25 3.26 -4.10
CA LEU A 118 17.13 2.65 -5.43
C LEU A 118 16.49 1.26 -5.35
N ASN A 119 16.74 0.52 -4.26
CA ASN A 119 16.13 -0.79 -4.07
C ASN A 119 14.64 -0.74 -3.74
N SER A 120 14.12 0.44 -3.38
CA SER A 120 12.69 0.71 -3.22
C SER A 120 12.08 1.32 -4.48
N VAL A 121 12.78 2.26 -5.11
CA VAL A 121 12.31 2.97 -6.31
C VAL A 121 12.24 2.07 -7.53
N ILE A 122 13.24 1.21 -7.78
CA ILE A 122 13.30 0.37 -8.99
C ILE A 122 12.09 -0.55 -9.12
N PRO A 123 11.67 -1.34 -8.10
CA PRO A 123 10.48 -2.17 -8.21
C PRO A 123 9.20 -1.37 -8.45
N VAL A 124 9.03 -0.24 -7.76
CA VAL A 124 7.85 0.64 -7.94
C VAL A 124 7.83 1.20 -9.36
N ALA A 125 8.91 1.85 -9.80
CA ALA A 125 9.02 2.44 -11.12
C ALA A 125 8.84 1.37 -12.22
N GLY A 126 9.45 0.20 -12.06
CA GLY A 126 9.28 -0.94 -12.97
C GLY A 126 7.83 -1.38 -13.12
N SER A 127 7.05 -1.40 -12.04
CA SER A 127 5.63 -1.73 -12.10
C SER A 127 4.81 -0.67 -12.85
N PHE A 128 5.12 0.62 -12.70
CA PHE A 128 4.45 1.69 -13.44
C PHE A 128 4.88 1.74 -14.92
N VAL A 129 6.13 1.40 -15.24
CA VAL A 129 6.56 1.20 -16.63
C VAL A 129 5.76 0.07 -17.28
N LEU A 130 5.56 -1.06 -16.58
CA LEU A 130 4.72 -2.16 -17.06
C LEU A 130 3.25 -1.72 -17.26
N LEU A 131 2.73 -0.86 -16.39
CA LEU A 131 1.38 -0.27 -16.54
C LEU A 131 1.27 0.53 -17.84
N LEU A 132 2.21 1.44 -18.08
CA LEU A 132 2.24 2.26 -19.29
C LEU A 132 2.43 1.42 -20.55
N MET A 133 3.31 0.41 -20.52
CA MET A 133 3.47 -0.56 -21.61
C MET A 133 2.16 -1.31 -21.88
N THR A 134 1.44 -1.71 -20.83
CA THR A 134 0.15 -2.39 -20.97
C THR A 134 -0.88 -1.49 -21.66
N PHE A 135 -0.95 -0.20 -21.33
CA PHE A 135 -1.83 0.75 -22.03
C PHE A 135 -1.43 0.94 -23.49
N ALA A 136 -0.13 1.08 -23.76
CA ALA A 136 0.39 1.25 -25.11
C ALA A 136 0.08 0.03 -25.99
N MET A 137 0.34 -1.18 -25.48
CA MET A 137 0.09 -2.43 -26.19
C MET A 137 -1.40 -2.68 -26.45
N ARG A 138 -2.26 -2.37 -25.46
CA ARG A 138 -3.72 -2.51 -25.60
C ARG A 138 -4.38 -1.34 -26.35
N ARG A 139 -3.62 -0.27 -26.60
CA ARG A 139 -4.09 1.00 -27.19
C ARG A 139 -5.35 1.56 -26.51
N ARG A 140 -5.49 1.32 -25.20
CA ARG A 140 -6.64 1.77 -24.41
C ARG A 140 -6.28 1.87 -22.94
N VAL A 141 -6.86 2.87 -22.28
CA VAL A 141 -6.89 2.96 -20.82
C VAL A 141 -8.19 2.31 -20.33
N PRO A 142 -8.17 1.52 -19.24
CA PRO A 142 -9.39 0.96 -18.67
C PRO A 142 -10.39 2.05 -18.27
N LYS A 143 -11.68 1.68 -18.16
CA LYS A 143 -12.73 2.62 -17.76
C LYS A 143 -12.66 2.84 -16.24
N TYR A 144 -11.93 3.86 -15.83
CA TYR A 144 -11.78 4.27 -14.44
C TYR A 144 -12.96 5.09 -13.94
N ASP A 145 -13.31 4.88 -12.67
CA ASP A 145 -14.04 5.86 -11.89
C ASP A 145 -13.09 7.02 -11.54
N TYR A 146 -13.12 8.07 -12.37
CA TYR A 146 -12.27 9.24 -12.22
C TYR A 146 -12.52 10.01 -10.92
N GLN A 147 -13.71 9.89 -10.31
CA GLN A 147 -13.99 10.54 -9.04
C GLN A 147 -13.19 9.88 -7.92
N GLN A 148 -13.21 8.54 -7.86
CA GLN A 148 -12.41 7.80 -6.89
C GLN A 148 -10.91 7.94 -7.17
N PHE A 149 -10.51 7.87 -8.45
CA PHE A 149 -9.12 8.03 -8.84
C PHE A 149 -8.57 9.39 -8.42
N ARG A 150 -9.31 10.48 -8.67
CA ARG A 150 -8.92 11.83 -8.26
C ARG A 150 -8.83 11.96 -6.74
N ARG A 151 -9.79 11.43 -5.98
CA ARG A 151 -9.76 11.45 -4.52
C ARG A 151 -8.53 10.72 -3.97
N GLY A 152 -8.27 9.51 -4.46
CA GLY A 152 -7.12 8.71 -4.06
C GLY A 152 -5.79 9.39 -4.41
N LEU A 153 -5.67 9.97 -5.62
CA LEU A 153 -4.48 10.73 -6.02
C LEU A 153 -4.26 11.99 -5.17
N MET A 154 -5.32 12.76 -4.87
CA MET A 154 -5.19 13.95 -4.03
C MET A 154 -4.71 13.59 -2.61
N LEU A 155 -5.29 12.54 -2.01
CA LEU A 155 -4.85 12.05 -0.71
C LEU A 155 -3.42 11.53 -0.75
N LEU A 156 -3.05 10.79 -1.80
CA LEU A 156 -1.68 10.30 -1.98
C LEU A 156 -0.69 11.46 -2.13
N ALA A 157 -1.05 12.52 -2.87
CA ALA A 157 -0.22 13.71 -3.01
C ALA A 157 -0.01 14.42 -1.66
N CYS A 158 -1.07 14.58 -0.86
CA CYS A 158 -0.95 15.09 0.51
C CYS A 158 -0.04 14.18 1.36
N GLY A 159 -0.19 12.86 1.23
CA GLY A 159 0.67 11.88 1.86
C GLY A 159 2.14 12.10 1.50
N ILE A 160 2.47 12.18 0.20
CA ILE A 160 3.85 12.38 -0.27
C ILE A 160 4.46 13.66 0.33
N LEU A 161 3.69 14.75 0.40
CA LEU A 161 4.15 15.98 1.06
C LEU A 161 4.47 15.75 2.54
N CYS A 162 3.62 15.02 3.27
CA CYS A 162 3.89 14.62 4.64
C CYS A 162 5.11 13.69 4.76
N PHE A 163 5.29 12.75 3.84
CA PHE A 163 6.45 11.86 3.82
C PHE A 163 7.75 12.64 3.64
N VAL A 164 7.83 13.50 2.62
CA VAL A 164 9.03 14.33 2.35
C VAL A 164 9.35 15.21 3.55
N ARG A 165 8.32 15.80 4.19
CA ARG A 165 8.51 16.61 5.40
C ARG A 165 8.96 15.77 6.60
N GLY A 166 8.46 14.55 6.73
CA GLY A 166 8.76 13.62 7.83
C GLY A 166 10.01 12.76 7.64
N LEU A 167 10.78 12.95 6.57
CA LEU A 167 12.11 12.37 6.38
C LEU A 167 13.18 13.05 7.24
N ASP A 168 12.94 14.29 7.65
CA ASP A 168 13.88 15.10 8.43
C ASP A 168 13.47 15.07 9.90
N ASP A 169 14.15 14.21 10.67
CA ASP A 169 13.94 13.99 12.10
C ASP A 169 14.08 15.27 12.92
N ASP A 170 14.90 16.24 12.49
CA ASP A 170 15.08 17.52 13.18
C ASP A 170 13.84 18.42 13.06
N THR A 171 13.04 18.21 12.00
CA THR A 171 11.81 18.96 11.75
C THR A 171 10.52 18.19 12.03
N ASP A 172 10.64 16.93 12.47
CA ASP A 172 9.52 16.07 12.87
C ASP A 172 9.79 15.33 14.20
N PRO A 173 10.01 16.06 15.33
CA PRO A 173 10.49 15.49 16.60
C PRO A 173 9.53 14.49 17.27
N PHE A 174 8.29 14.37 16.77
CA PHE A 174 7.29 13.40 17.24
C PHE A 174 6.80 12.46 16.14
N ARG A 175 7.47 12.42 14.98
CA ARG A 175 7.03 11.68 13.79
C ARG A 175 5.60 12.04 13.34
N PHE A 176 5.16 13.27 13.60
CA PHE A 176 3.81 13.75 13.27
C PHE A 176 3.56 13.72 11.76
N PHE A 177 4.47 14.27 10.97
CA PHE A 177 4.34 14.24 9.50
C PHE A 177 4.41 12.81 8.99
N HIS A 178 5.28 11.98 9.57
CA HIS A 178 5.34 10.56 9.24
C HIS A 178 4.04 9.79 9.58
N GLY A 179 3.40 10.09 10.71
CA GLY A 179 2.08 9.54 11.05
C GLY A 179 0.98 10.01 10.10
N CYS A 180 0.99 11.29 9.70
CA CYS A 180 0.08 11.80 8.67
C CYS A 180 0.28 11.09 7.33
N TRP A 181 1.50 10.71 6.97
CA TRP A 181 1.77 9.89 5.79
C TRP A 181 1.00 8.58 5.83
N HIS A 182 1.05 7.81 6.93
CA HIS A 182 0.27 6.57 7.06
C HIS A 182 -1.24 6.82 6.93
N GLY A 183 -1.74 7.87 7.59
CA GLY A 183 -3.14 8.27 7.53
C GLY A 183 -3.62 8.55 6.12
N PHE A 184 -2.88 9.40 5.38
CA PHE A 184 -3.20 9.78 4.01
C PHE A 184 -3.03 8.63 3.03
N VAL A 185 -1.99 7.81 3.15
CA VAL A 185 -1.77 6.65 2.26
C VAL A 185 -2.83 5.57 2.49
N GLY A 186 -3.19 5.28 3.75
CA GLY A 186 -4.27 4.35 4.06
C GLY A 186 -5.62 4.80 3.50
N ALA A 187 -5.95 6.09 3.65
CA ALA A 187 -7.14 6.68 3.05
C ALA A 187 -7.08 6.68 1.51
N ALA A 188 -5.92 6.99 0.93
CA ALA A 188 -5.72 6.95 -0.52
C ALA A 188 -5.92 5.54 -1.07
N ALA A 189 -5.38 4.51 -0.41
CA ALA A 189 -5.53 3.11 -0.79
C ALA A 189 -7.01 2.71 -0.89
N TYR A 190 -7.85 3.12 0.08
CA TYR A 190 -9.28 2.85 0.06
C TYR A 190 -9.98 3.33 -1.22
N TYR A 191 -9.63 4.52 -1.70
CA TYR A 191 -10.21 5.08 -2.93
C TYR A 191 -9.54 4.53 -4.19
N ASN A 192 -8.21 4.39 -4.18
CA ASN A 192 -7.41 3.92 -5.32
C ASN A 192 -7.77 2.52 -5.78
N PHE A 193 -8.14 1.62 -4.87
CA PHE A 193 -8.61 0.28 -5.26
C PHE A 193 -10.07 0.25 -5.70
N LYS A 194 -10.85 1.33 -5.51
CA LYS A 194 -12.24 1.47 -5.99
C LYS A 194 -12.35 2.07 -7.38
N VAL A 195 -11.22 2.37 -8.01
CA VAL A 195 -11.14 2.96 -9.34
C VAL A 195 -11.72 2.04 -10.42
N LEU A 196 -11.59 0.73 -10.24
CA LEU A 196 -12.22 -0.26 -11.12
C LEU A 196 -13.52 -0.82 -10.50
N PRO A 197 -14.53 -1.11 -11.32
CA PRO A 197 -15.78 -1.70 -10.85
C PRO A 197 -15.54 -3.09 -10.26
N ASP A 198 -16.40 -3.50 -9.33
CA ASP A 198 -16.33 -4.84 -8.76
C ASP A 198 -16.54 -5.91 -9.85
N ARG A 199 -15.54 -6.78 -10.02
CA ARG A 199 -15.59 -7.89 -10.98
C ARG A 199 -16.73 -8.86 -10.66
N ASN A 200 -17.11 -8.99 -9.38
CA ASN A 200 -18.18 -9.88 -8.94
C ASN A 200 -19.58 -9.29 -9.19
N ALA A 201 -19.73 -7.97 -9.23
CA ALA A 201 -21.01 -7.34 -9.55
C ALA A 201 -21.49 -7.69 -10.98
N LYS A 202 -20.55 -7.93 -11.91
CA LYS A 202 -20.87 -8.36 -13.28
C LYS A 202 -21.34 -9.82 -13.38
N ARG A 203 -21.06 -10.67 -12.39
CA ARG A 203 -21.55 -12.07 -12.38
C ARG A 203 -23.02 -12.18 -11.92
N GLY A 204 -23.54 -11.18 -11.19
CA GLY A 204 -24.89 -11.21 -10.63
C GLY A 204 -26.03 -10.81 -11.60
N SER A 205 -25.73 -10.18 -12.73
CA SER A 205 -26.76 -9.64 -13.65
C SER A 205 -27.26 -10.62 -14.71
N HIS A 206 -26.84 -11.89 -14.66
CA HIS A 206 -27.19 -12.90 -15.69
C HIS A 206 -28.18 -13.97 -15.24
N LEU A 207 -28.70 -13.92 -14.01
CA LEU A 207 -29.79 -14.80 -13.61
C LEU A 207 -31.12 -14.17 -14.03
N PRO A 208 -31.87 -14.73 -15.00
CA PRO A 208 -33.22 -14.27 -15.27
C PRO A 208 -34.05 -14.54 -14.02
N ILE A 209 -34.61 -13.48 -13.43
CA ILE A 209 -35.67 -13.60 -12.44
C ILE A 209 -36.85 -14.21 -13.19
N LYS A 210 -36.99 -15.54 -13.10
CA LYS A 210 -38.19 -16.24 -13.53
C LYS A 210 -39.30 -15.76 -12.60
N ARG A 211 -40.16 -14.85 -13.08
CA ARG A 211 -41.47 -14.64 -12.45
C ARG A 211 -42.19 -15.98 -12.52
N GLN A 212 -42.46 -16.55 -11.35
CA GLN A 212 -43.48 -17.57 -11.22
C GLN A 212 -44.80 -16.81 -11.18
N ASP A 213 -45.53 -16.91 -12.29
CA ASP A 213 -46.97 -16.69 -12.31
C ASP A 213 -47.67 -17.85 -11.58
#